data_AF-A0A974PUQ8-F1
#
_entry.id   AF-A0A974PUQ8-F1
#
_cell.length_a   1.000
_cell.length_b   1.000
_cell.length_c   1.000
_cell.angle_alpha   90.00
_cell.angle_beta   90.00
_cell.angle_gamma   90.00
#
_symmetry.space_group_name_H-M   'P 1'
#
loop_
_entity.id
_entity.type
_entity.pdbx_description
1 polymer ?
#
loop_
_entity_poly.entity_id
_entity_poly.type
_entity_poly.pdbx_seq_one_letter_code
_entity_poly.pdbx_strand_id
1 'polypeptide(L)'
;MVKFSLNATYPPYAGDLATPIAPVPERIPLSSSEGIQNLISDMHKIQMSEYARKLGLLLDFYGIPRDADGARDLLLLKLVDHHVPGMRVEKKTRSGPSQKWTAEARLSLFTTVQALLAEGRSEAAACRAVHQSGAFGSRSAVSLQRRYAEARDEPAAQGLLSIFAQLPEGSDAVGLWKKAAEAWLPPHAKSAD
;
A
#
# COMPACT_ATOMS: atom_id res chain seq x y z
N MET A 1 2.80 9.79 17.21
CA MET A 1 3.13 8.65 16.30
C MET A 1 3.18 7.38 17.13
N VAL A 2 2.15 6.54 17.08
CA VAL A 2 2.02 5.35 17.96
C VAL A 2 2.71 4.14 17.32
N LYS A 3 3.65 3.53 18.05
CA LYS A 3 4.39 2.32 17.63
C LYS A 3 3.57 1.08 17.98
N PHE A 4 2.95 0.41 17.00
CA PHE A 4 2.32 -0.91 17.23
C PHE A 4 3.30 -2.09 17.02
N SER A 5 3.23 -3.12 17.86
CA SER A 5 4.04 -4.34 17.72
C SER A 5 3.37 -5.34 16.76
N LEU A 6 4.16 -6.03 15.94
CA LEU A 6 3.70 -6.91 14.84
C LEU A 6 3.33 -8.35 15.27
N ASN A 7 3.31 -8.63 16.57
CA ASN A 7 2.88 -9.90 17.17
C ASN A 7 1.99 -9.62 18.39
N ALA A 8 1.01 -8.72 18.27
CA ALA A 8 0.14 -8.40 19.39
C ALA A 8 -0.88 -9.54 19.59
N THR A 9 -0.53 -10.52 20.41
CA THR A 9 -1.54 -11.34 21.09
C THR A 9 -2.28 -10.40 22.03
N TYR A 10 -3.44 -9.90 21.61
CA TYR A 10 -4.27 -9.07 22.48
C TYR A 10 -4.79 -9.94 23.63
N PRO A 11 -4.77 -9.44 24.87
CA PRO A 11 -5.39 -10.14 25.97
C PRO A 11 -6.91 -10.24 25.75
N PRO A 12 -7.59 -11.25 26.33
CA PRO A 12 -9.05 -11.28 26.31
C PRO A 12 -9.61 -10.01 26.99
N TYR A 13 -10.79 -9.56 26.55
CA TYR A 13 -11.47 -8.47 27.24
C TYR A 13 -11.73 -8.84 28.71
N ALA A 14 -11.60 -7.85 29.58
CA ALA A 14 -11.82 -7.99 31.01
C ALA A 14 -12.79 -6.91 31.52
N GLY A 15 -13.41 -7.17 32.68
CA GLY A 15 -14.33 -6.24 33.34
C GLY A 15 -15.51 -5.83 32.44
N ASP A 16 -15.78 -4.53 32.39
CA ASP A 16 -16.92 -3.95 31.66
C ASP A 16 -16.88 -4.12 30.13
N LEU A 17 -15.72 -4.47 29.56
CA LEU A 17 -15.59 -4.82 28.14
C LEU A 17 -15.96 -6.28 27.87
N ALA A 18 -15.83 -7.16 28.86
CA ALA A 18 -16.18 -8.57 28.74
C ALA A 18 -17.68 -8.81 28.88
N THR A 19 -18.40 -7.89 29.53
CA THR A 19 -19.86 -7.97 29.66
C THR A 19 -20.52 -7.51 28.37
N PRO A 20 -21.49 -8.24 27.81
CA PRO A 20 -22.32 -7.75 26.70
C PRO A 20 -23.11 -6.50 27.12
N ILE A 21 -23.51 -5.65 26.17
CA ILE A 21 -24.55 -4.64 26.46
C ILE A 21 -25.83 -5.42 26.71
N ALA A 22 -26.49 -5.20 27.85
CA ALA A 22 -27.69 -5.96 28.19
C ALA A 22 -28.75 -5.78 27.08
N PRO A 23 -29.39 -6.86 26.62
CA PRO A 23 -30.48 -6.73 25.66
C PRO A 23 -31.63 -5.92 26.27
N VAL A 24 -32.34 -5.19 25.41
CA VAL A 24 -33.61 -4.54 25.75
C VAL A 24 -34.53 -5.61 26.36
N PRO A 25 -35.13 -5.38 27.56
CA PRO A 25 -36.11 -6.31 28.10
C PRO A 25 -37.28 -6.48 27.12
N GLU A 26 -37.58 -7.73 26.74
CA GLU A 26 -38.58 -8.09 25.72
C GLU A 26 -40.04 -7.69 26.06
N ARG A 27 -40.31 -7.22 27.28
CA ARG A 27 -41.68 -6.95 27.73
C ARG A 27 -41.81 -5.57 28.35
N ILE A 28 -42.42 -4.67 27.59
CA ILE A 28 -42.85 -3.36 28.04
C ILE A 28 -44.36 -3.42 28.32
N PRO A 29 -44.85 -3.13 29.54
CA PRO A 29 -46.28 -2.99 29.79
C PRO A 29 -46.83 -1.73 29.09
N LEU A 30 -47.72 -1.96 28.12
CA LEU A 30 -48.30 -0.95 27.21
C LEU A 30 -49.46 -0.17 27.84
N SER A 31 -49.25 0.50 28.98
CA SER A 31 -50.36 1.10 29.73
C SER A 31 -50.79 2.50 29.23
N SER A 32 -49.98 3.20 28.43
CA SER A 32 -50.37 4.45 27.74
C SER A 32 -49.40 4.80 26.59
N SER A 33 -49.89 5.43 25.52
CA SER A 33 -49.07 5.81 24.35
C SER A 33 -47.96 6.81 24.69
N GLU A 34 -48.21 7.75 25.61
CA GLU A 34 -47.23 8.74 26.08
C GLU A 34 -46.17 8.10 26.99
N GLY A 35 -46.57 7.18 27.87
CA GLY A 35 -45.65 6.39 28.69
C GLY A 35 -44.74 5.47 27.87
N ILE A 36 -45.24 4.92 26.77
CA ILE A 36 -44.45 4.11 25.82
C ILE A 36 -43.38 4.96 25.12
N GLN A 37 -43.72 6.16 24.67
CA GLN A 37 -42.75 7.02 24.00
C GLN A 37 -41.64 7.53 24.93
N ASN A 38 -41.99 7.93 26.15
CA ASN A 38 -41.00 8.35 27.15
C ASN A 38 -40.07 7.19 27.54
N LEU A 39 -40.61 5.98 27.71
CA LEU A 39 -39.81 4.79 28.00
C LEU A 39 -38.87 4.43 26.83
N ILE A 40 -39.35 4.43 25.58
CA ILE A 40 -38.49 4.17 24.42
C ILE A 40 -37.37 5.21 24.32
N SER A 41 -37.67 6.48 24.56
CA SER A 41 -36.69 7.57 24.55
C SER A 41 -35.63 7.39 25.65
N ASP A 42 -36.05 7.07 26.86
CA ASP A 42 -35.13 6.88 27.99
C ASP A 42 -34.31 5.58 27.85
N MET A 43 -34.89 4.52 27.29
CA MET A 43 -34.17 3.31 26.94
C MET A 43 -33.11 3.56 25.87
N HIS A 44 -33.44 4.31 24.81
CA HIS A 44 -32.46 4.71 23.81
C HIS A 44 -31.33 5.57 24.40
N LYS A 45 -31.65 6.51 25.31
CA LYS A 45 -30.62 7.29 26.00
C LYS A 45 -29.69 6.41 26.85
N ILE A 46 -30.24 5.47 27.61
CA ILE A 46 -29.46 4.53 28.42
C ILE A 46 -28.54 3.70 27.52
N GLN A 47 -29.06 3.13 26.43
CA GLN A 47 -28.27 2.35 25.48
C GLN A 47 -27.18 3.17 24.79
N MET A 48 -27.48 4.40 24.37
CA MET A 48 -26.47 5.29 23.79
C MET A 48 -25.38 5.67 24.79
N SER A 49 -25.75 5.85 26.07
CA SER A 49 -24.79 6.13 27.14
C SER A 49 -23.87 4.92 27.42
N GLU A 50 -24.42 3.70 27.44
CA GLU A 50 -23.63 2.48 27.61
C GLU A 50 -22.73 2.20 26.40
N TYR A 51 -23.26 2.44 25.19
CA TYR A 51 -22.50 2.30 23.96
C TYR A 51 -21.31 3.27 23.93
N ALA A 52 -21.55 4.55 24.23
CA ALA A 52 -20.49 5.56 24.29
C ALA A 52 -19.43 5.21 25.35
N ARG A 53 -19.86 4.71 26.52
CA ARG A 53 -18.98 4.25 27.59
C ARG A 53 -18.08 3.10 27.13
N LYS A 54 -18.65 2.06 26.51
CA LYS A 54 -17.87 0.92 26.00
C LYS A 54 -16.95 1.31 24.86
N LEU A 55 -17.37 2.23 24.00
CA LEU A 55 -16.52 2.74 22.93
C LEU A 55 -15.30 3.47 23.49
N GLY A 56 -15.47 4.24 24.57
CA GLY A 56 -14.36 4.83 25.32
C GLY A 56 -13.42 3.78 25.93
N LEU A 57 -13.96 2.74 26.55
CA LEU A 57 -13.16 1.64 27.11
C LEU A 57 -12.39 0.87 26.04
N LEU A 58 -12.98 0.65 24.86
CA LEU A 58 -12.30 0.00 23.74
C LEU A 58 -11.13 0.85 23.22
N LEU A 59 -11.32 2.17 23.10
CA LEU A 59 -10.23 3.07 22.73
C LEU A 59 -9.07 2.99 23.72
N ASP A 60 -9.37 3.00 25.02
CA ASP A 60 -8.35 2.88 26.08
C ASP A 60 -7.64 1.52 26.02
N PHE A 61 -8.39 0.42 25.84
CA PHE A 61 -7.87 -0.94 25.73
C PHE A 61 -6.86 -1.07 24.57
N TYR A 62 -7.12 -0.42 23.44
CA TYR A 62 -6.22 -0.40 22.29
C TYR A 62 -5.18 0.73 22.32
N GLY A 63 -5.17 1.56 23.37
CA GLY A 63 -4.25 2.69 23.52
C GLY A 63 -4.46 3.80 22.48
N ILE A 64 -5.69 3.97 21.98
CA ILE A 64 -6.06 5.00 21.01
C ILE A 64 -6.52 6.25 21.79
N PRO A 65 -5.89 7.43 21.60
CA PRO A 65 -6.36 8.66 22.23
C PRO A 65 -7.80 8.97 21.79
N ARG A 66 -8.66 9.33 22.76
CA ARG A 66 -10.10 9.54 22.51
C ARG A 66 -10.39 10.76 21.63
N ASP A 67 -9.46 11.69 21.59
CA ASP A 67 -9.47 12.93 20.81
C ASP A 67 -8.67 12.82 19.50
N ALA A 68 -8.12 11.64 19.18
CA ALA A 68 -7.35 11.49 17.95
C ALA A 68 -8.24 11.65 16.70
N ASP A 69 -7.76 12.44 15.74
CA ASP A 69 -8.32 12.46 14.40
C ASP A 69 -8.30 11.05 13.80
N GLY A 70 -9.47 10.54 13.40
CA GLY A 70 -9.61 9.18 12.88
C GLY A 70 -9.60 8.07 13.95
N ALA A 71 -9.82 8.39 15.24
CA ALA A 71 -9.89 7.39 16.32
C ALA A 71 -10.84 6.22 16.00
N ARG A 72 -11.97 6.51 15.34
CA ARG A 72 -12.94 5.48 14.90
C ARG A 72 -12.35 4.51 13.88
N ASP A 73 -11.64 5.03 12.88
CA ASP A 73 -11.03 4.19 11.84
C ASP A 73 -9.91 3.32 12.40
N LEU A 74 -9.10 3.89 13.30
CA LEU A 74 -8.07 3.15 14.03
C LEU A 74 -8.66 2.05 14.91
N LEU A 75 -9.78 2.34 15.59
CA LEU A 75 -10.47 1.36 16.41
C LEU A 75 -11.02 0.22 15.55
N LEU A 76 -11.63 0.51 14.40
CA LEU A 76 -12.12 -0.51 13.47
C LEU A 76 -10.99 -1.42 13.00
N LEU A 77 -9.85 -0.84 12.59
CA LEU A 77 -8.69 -1.62 12.17
C LEU A 77 -8.17 -2.53 13.30
N LYS A 78 -8.16 -2.04 14.55
CA LYS A 78 -7.75 -2.82 15.73
C LYS A 78 -8.73 -3.93 16.08
N LEU A 79 -10.02 -3.71 15.91
CA LEU A 79 -11.03 -4.72 16.10
C LEU A 79 -10.91 -5.83 15.05
N VAL A 80 -10.69 -5.47 13.77
CA VAL A 80 -10.47 -6.45 12.69
C VAL A 80 -9.22 -7.28 12.96
N ASP A 81 -8.10 -6.63 13.33
CA ASP A 81 -6.84 -7.30 13.67
C ASP A 81 -6.96 -8.26 14.87
N HIS A 82 -7.79 -7.91 15.87
CA HIS A 82 -8.01 -8.75 17.06
C HIS A 82 -9.00 -9.91 16.79
N HIS A 83 -10.10 -9.67 16.07
CA HIS A 83 -11.22 -10.63 15.99
C HIS A 83 -11.30 -11.43 14.69
N VAL A 84 -10.54 -11.07 13.65
CA VAL A 84 -10.58 -11.77 12.35
C VAL A 84 -9.28 -12.53 12.11
N PRO A 85 -9.23 -13.86 12.38
CA PRO A 85 -8.04 -14.66 12.15
C PRO A 85 -7.58 -14.59 10.69
N GLY A 86 -6.30 -14.30 10.49
CA GLY A 86 -5.68 -14.22 9.16
C GLY A 86 -5.76 -12.85 8.48
N MET A 87 -6.55 -11.90 8.98
CA MET A 87 -6.45 -10.51 8.56
C MET A 87 -5.34 -9.81 9.34
N ARG A 88 -4.44 -9.13 8.62
CA ARG A 88 -3.36 -8.33 9.21
C ARG A 88 -3.43 -6.93 8.65
N VAL A 89 -3.48 -5.93 9.53
CA VAL A 89 -3.40 -4.53 9.12
C VAL A 89 -1.93 -4.20 8.86
N GLU A 90 -1.53 -4.26 7.60
CA GLU A 90 -0.17 -3.92 7.19
C GLU A 90 0.09 -2.44 7.47
N LYS A 91 1.10 -2.15 8.29
CA LYS A 91 1.61 -0.80 8.38
C LYS A 91 2.27 -0.50 7.05
N LYS A 92 1.80 0.54 6.35
CA LYS A 92 2.67 1.27 5.43
C LYS A 92 3.80 1.89 6.25
N THR A 93 4.86 1.12 6.52
CA THR A 93 6.19 1.67 6.74
C THR A 93 6.40 2.66 5.62
N ARG A 94 6.58 3.95 5.97
CA ARG A 94 6.75 5.05 5.01
C ARG A 94 7.62 4.55 3.87
N SER A 95 6.98 4.23 2.75
CA SER A 95 7.68 4.05 1.50
C SER A 95 8.37 5.39 1.30
N GLY A 96 9.68 5.39 1.03
CA GLY A 96 10.35 6.62 0.60
C GLY A 96 9.54 7.30 -0.51
N PRO A 97 9.75 8.61 -0.74
CA PRO A 97 9.00 9.34 -1.76
C PRO A 97 8.90 8.50 -3.02
N SER A 98 7.68 8.27 -3.52
CA SER A 98 7.50 7.41 -4.69
C SER A 98 8.37 8.01 -5.79
N GLN A 99 9.37 7.25 -6.22
CA GLN A 99 10.25 7.74 -7.28
C GLN A 99 9.36 7.90 -8.51
N LYS A 100 9.08 9.16 -8.86
CA LYS A 100 8.16 9.51 -9.95
C LYS A 100 8.62 8.76 -11.20
N TRP A 101 7.72 7.96 -11.74
CA TRP A 101 7.96 7.23 -12.97
C TRP A 101 7.73 8.19 -14.14
N THR A 102 8.76 8.98 -14.44
CA THR A 102 8.75 10.00 -15.50
C THR A 102 8.95 9.36 -16.86
N ALA A 103 8.63 10.10 -17.94
CA ALA A 103 8.93 9.65 -19.30
C ALA A 103 10.43 9.38 -19.50
N GLU A 104 11.29 10.20 -18.89
CA GLU A 104 12.74 10.01 -18.86
C GLU A 104 13.12 8.69 -18.18
N ALA A 105 12.56 8.38 -17.00
CA ALA A 105 12.83 7.12 -16.30
C ALA A 105 12.36 5.88 -17.10
N ARG A 106 11.24 6.00 -17.82
CA ARG A 106 10.76 4.97 -18.76
C ARG A 106 11.75 4.76 -19.90
N LEU A 107 12.16 5.84 -20.55
CA LEU A 107 13.09 5.78 -21.68
C LEU A 107 14.46 5.23 -21.27
N SER A 108 14.92 5.62 -20.07
CA SER A 108 16.13 5.10 -19.44
C SER A 108 16.05 3.59 -19.21
N LEU A 109 14.95 3.10 -18.61
CA LEU A 109 14.74 1.66 -18.41
C LEU A 109 14.70 0.93 -19.76
N PHE A 110 13.97 1.49 -20.73
CA PHE A 110 13.81 0.92 -22.06
C PHE A 110 15.15 0.76 -22.78
N THR A 111 15.94 1.84 -22.89
CA THR A 111 17.27 1.82 -23.54
C THR A 111 18.24 0.87 -22.83
N THR A 112 18.22 0.84 -21.49
CA THR A 112 19.05 -0.08 -20.69
C THR A 112 18.70 -1.55 -20.95
N VAL A 113 17.41 -1.89 -20.97
CA VAL A 113 16.96 -3.26 -21.27
C VAL A 113 17.27 -3.62 -22.72
N GLN A 114 17.09 -2.70 -23.67
CA GLN A 114 17.39 -2.97 -25.08
C GLN A 114 18.87 -3.19 -25.35
N ALA A 115 19.77 -2.49 -24.66
CA ALA A 115 21.20 -2.76 -24.73
C ALA A 115 21.52 -4.21 -24.33
N LEU A 116 20.89 -4.69 -23.26
CA LEU A 116 21.06 -6.06 -22.76
C LEU A 116 20.40 -7.11 -23.68
N LEU A 117 19.28 -6.78 -24.31
CA LEU A 117 18.63 -7.64 -25.31
C LEU A 117 19.49 -7.74 -26.58
N ALA A 118 20.11 -6.65 -27.01
CA ALA A 118 21.04 -6.63 -28.14
C ALA A 118 22.30 -7.48 -27.89
N GLU A 119 22.70 -7.67 -26.63
CA GLU A 119 23.74 -8.62 -26.21
C GLU A 119 23.27 -10.10 -26.23
N GLY A 120 22.03 -10.38 -26.64
CA GLY A 120 21.47 -11.73 -26.74
C GLY A 120 20.87 -12.26 -25.44
N ARG A 121 20.67 -11.42 -24.42
CA ARG A 121 19.98 -11.84 -23.19
C ARG A 121 18.47 -11.93 -23.43
N SER A 122 17.79 -12.81 -22.71
CA SER A 122 16.32 -12.77 -22.65
C SER A 122 15.83 -11.56 -21.85
N GLU A 123 14.61 -11.08 -22.11
CA GLU A 123 14.02 -9.96 -21.38
C GLU A 123 14.03 -10.18 -19.86
N ALA A 124 13.74 -11.42 -19.45
CA ALA A 124 13.78 -11.79 -18.04
C ALA A 124 15.18 -11.72 -17.44
N ALA A 125 16.21 -12.15 -18.19
CA ALA A 125 17.59 -12.05 -17.76
C ALA A 125 18.08 -10.59 -17.75
N ALA A 126 17.67 -9.78 -18.72
CA ALA A 126 17.98 -8.35 -18.79
C ALA A 126 17.40 -7.60 -17.58
N CYS A 127 16.11 -7.79 -17.27
CA CYS A 127 15.47 -7.15 -16.11
C CYS A 127 16.08 -7.59 -14.78
N ARG A 128 16.55 -8.84 -14.66
CA ARG A 128 17.30 -9.30 -13.48
C ARG A 128 18.65 -8.59 -13.36
N ALA A 129 19.38 -8.42 -14.45
CA ALA A 129 20.65 -7.68 -14.44
C ALA A 129 20.45 -6.20 -14.06
N VAL A 130 19.40 -5.56 -14.59
CA VAL A 130 19.03 -4.18 -14.22
C VAL A 130 18.62 -4.06 -12.75
N HIS A 131 17.94 -5.06 -12.20
CA HIS A 131 17.65 -5.11 -10.77
C HIS A 131 18.94 -5.19 -9.94
N GLN A 132 19.86 -6.09 -10.32
CA GLN A 132 21.13 -6.30 -9.62
C GLN A 132 22.04 -5.08 -9.65
N SER A 133 21.98 -4.26 -10.70
CA SER A 133 22.77 -3.02 -10.77
C SER A 133 22.27 -1.91 -9.84
N GLY A 134 21.05 -2.02 -9.31
CA GLY A 134 20.46 -1.00 -8.43
C GLY A 134 20.11 0.33 -9.12
N ALA A 135 20.33 0.45 -10.43
CA ALA A 135 20.15 1.71 -11.19
C ALA A 135 18.72 2.29 -11.11
N PHE A 136 17.73 1.44 -10.83
CA PHE A 136 16.31 1.81 -10.71
C PHE A 136 15.77 1.59 -9.29
N GLY A 137 16.64 1.67 -8.29
CA GLY A 137 16.31 1.53 -6.87
C GLY A 137 15.96 0.10 -6.46
N SER A 138 15.26 -0.05 -5.33
CA SER A 138 14.95 -1.35 -4.71
C SER A 138 13.83 -2.16 -5.41
N ARG A 139 13.52 -1.87 -6.68
CA ARG A 139 12.42 -2.52 -7.40
C ARG A 139 12.82 -3.93 -7.80
N SER A 140 11.95 -4.91 -7.56
CA SER A 140 12.18 -6.30 -7.98
C SER A 140 12.25 -6.43 -9.50
N ALA A 141 12.93 -7.47 -9.98
CA ALA A 141 13.04 -7.78 -11.41
C ALA A 141 11.66 -7.94 -12.08
N VAL A 142 10.67 -8.51 -11.39
CA VAL A 142 9.30 -8.65 -11.89
C VAL A 142 8.63 -7.28 -12.07
N SER A 143 8.82 -6.36 -11.11
CA SER A 143 8.33 -5.00 -11.27
C SER A 143 8.99 -4.29 -12.44
N LEU A 144 10.28 -4.53 -12.71
CA LEU A 144 10.99 -3.93 -13.84
C LEU A 144 10.50 -4.48 -15.18
N GLN A 145 10.17 -5.76 -15.28
CA GLN A 145 9.56 -6.33 -16.50
C GLN A 145 8.24 -5.64 -16.85
N ARG A 146 7.33 -5.48 -15.89
CA ARG A 146 6.06 -4.76 -16.13
C ARG A 146 6.31 -3.32 -16.58
N ARG A 147 7.25 -2.64 -15.91
CA ARG A 147 7.62 -1.25 -16.23
C ARG A 147 8.31 -1.12 -17.58
N TYR A 148 9.05 -2.13 -18.00
CA TYR A 148 9.65 -2.20 -19.32
C TYR A 148 8.59 -2.37 -20.40
N ALA A 149 7.59 -3.22 -20.19
CA ALA A 149 6.45 -3.34 -21.10
C ALA A 149 5.71 -1.99 -21.23
N GLU A 150 5.41 -1.32 -20.11
CA GLU A 150 4.85 0.04 -20.11
C GLU A 150 5.74 1.05 -20.88
N ALA A 151 7.06 0.98 -20.69
CA ALA A 151 8.01 1.88 -21.34
C ALA A 151 8.17 1.62 -22.83
N ARG A 152 8.02 0.36 -23.27
CA ARG A 152 8.07 -0.03 -24.68
C ARG A 152 6.93 0.61 -25.47
N ASP A 153 5.76 0.79 -24.85
CA ASP A 153 4.59 1.37 -25.51
C ASP A 153 4.62 2.91 -25.58
N GLU A 154 5.61 3.57 -24.98
CA GLU A 154 5.76 5.03 -25.05
C GLU A 154 6.14 5.49 -26.47
N PRO A 155 5.57 6.61 -26.97
CA PRO A 155 5.87 7.12 -28.31
C PRO A 155 7.37 7.33 -28.58
N ALA A 156 8.12 7.78 -27.57
CA ALA A 156 9.56 7.96 -27.68
C ALA A 156 10.32 6.64 -27.83
N ALA A 157 9.89 5.57 -27.14
CA ALA A 157 10.48 4.24 -27.26
C ALA A 157 10.18 3.62 -28.63
N GLN A 158 8.95 3.78 -29.13
CA GLN A 158 8.56 3.37 -30.47
C GLN A 158 9.37 4.11 -31.54
N GLY A 159 9.57 5.42 -31.37
CA GLY A 159 10.43 6.22 -32.26
C GLY A 159 11.87 5.68 -32.32
N LEU A 160 12.46 5.35 -31.16
CA LEU A 160 13.79 4.72 -31.11
C LEU A 160 13.80 3.35 -31.80
N LEU A 161 12.79 2.50 -31.58
CA LEU A 161 12.69 1.21 -32.26
C LEU A 161 12.65 1.37 -33.78
N SER A 162 11.87 2.32 -34.29
CA SER A 162 11.81 2.60 -35.72
C SER A 162 13.15 3.06 -36.29
N ILE A 163 13.89 3.92 -35.57
CA ILE A 163 15.23 4.37 -35.98
C ILE A 163 16.20 3.19 -36.01
N PHE A 164 16.23 2.37 -34.95
CA PHE A 164 17.14 1.23 -34.86
C PHE A 164 16.79 0.12 -35.87
N ALA A 165 15.52 -0.05 -36.23
CA ALA A 165 15.09 -1.00 -37.25
C ALA A 165 15.53 -0.59 -38.68
N GLN A 166 15.84 0.69 -38.91
CA GLN A 166 16.31 1.21 -40.19
C GLN A 166 17.84 1.25 -40.31
N LEU A 167 18.57 0.76 -39.28
CA LEU A 167 20.02 0.75 -39.31
C LEU A 167 20.55 -0.19 -40.41
N PRO A 168 21.63 0.20 -41.13
CA PRO A 168 22.28 -0.68 -42.08
C PRO A 168 22.74 -2.00 -41.45
N GLU A 169 22.68 -3.09 -42.21
CA GLU A 169 23.29 -4.36 -41.80
C GLU A 169 24.78 -4.16 -41.49
N GLY A 170 25.23 -4.70 -40.35
CA GLY A 170 26.60 -4.50 -39.85
C GLY A 170 26.78 -3.28 -38.92
N SER A 171 25.73 -2.50 -38.68
CA SER A 171 25.76 -1.45 -37.65
C SER A 171 25.95 -2.04 -36.25
N ASP A 172 26.76 -1.38 -35.42
CA ASP A 172 26.95 -1.75 -34.01
C ASP A 172 25.72 -1.33 -33.17
N ALA A 173 24.62 -2.06 -33.34
CA ALA A 173 23.38 -1.83 -32.61
C ALA A 173 23.59 -1.92 -31.09
N VAL A 174 24.48 -2.81 -30.63
CA VAL A 174 24.81 -2.97 -29.20
C VAL A 174 25.46 -1.71 -28.67
N GLY A 175 26.50 -1.19 -29.32
CA GLY A 175 27.18 0.04 -28.91
C GLY A 175 26.27 1.26 -28.97
N LEU A 176 25.38 1.33 -29.96
CA LEU A 176 24.39 2.41 -30.07
C LEU A 176 23.36 2.37 -28.93
N TRP A 177 22.85 1.19 -28.57
CA TRP A 177 21.95 1.06 -27.42
C TRP A 177 22.64 1.38 -26.10
N LYS A 178 23.92 1.01 -25.93
CA LYS A 178 24.71 1.38 -24.75
C LYS A 178 24.88 2.89 -24.61
N LYS A 179 25.26 3.57 -25.69
CA LYS A 179 25.36 5.04 -25.71
C LYS A 179 24.03 5.71 -25.41
N ALA A 180 22.92 5.17 -25.94
CA ALA A 180 21.59 5.64 -25.60
C ALA A 180 21.30 5.45 -24.12
N ALA A 181 21.57 4.27 -23.55
CA ALA A 181 21.37 4.01 -22.12
C ALA A 181 22.20 4.97 -21.24
N GLU A 182 23.46 5.23 -21.60
CA GLU A 182 24.34 6.18 -20.90
C GLU A 182 23.83 7.63 -20.92
N ALA A 183 23.26 8.07 -22.04
CA ALA A 183 22.70 9.42 -22.17
C ALA A 183 21.47 9.64 -21.28
N TRP A 184 20.70 8.57 -21.02
CA TRP A 184 19.43 8.63 -20.29
C TRP A 184 19.50 8.03 -18.88
N LEU A 185 20.66 7.54 -18.42
CA LEU A 185 20.82 6.98 -17.08
C LEU A 185 20.62 8.08 -16.01
N PRO A 186 19.72 7.89 -15.03
CA PRO A 186 19.50 8.88 -13.99
C PRO A 186 20.80 9.14 -13.21
N PRO A 187 21.06 10.39 -12.77
CA PRO A 187 22.35 10.80 -12.19
C PRO A 187 22.76 10.00 -10.93
N HIS A 188 21.80 9.39 -10.22
CA HIS A 188 22.06 8.59 -9.03
C HIS A 188 22.63 7.18 -9.33
N ALA A 189 22.61 6.74 -10.59
CA ALA A 189 23.23 5.48 -11.01
C ALA A 189 24.73 5.62 -11.32
N LYS A 190 25.27 6.85 -11.32
CA LYS A 190 26.68 7.14 -11.62
C LYS A 190 27.61 7.07 -10.39
N SER A 191 27.09 6.78 -9.20
CA SER A 191 27.87 6.71 -7.96
C SER A 191 27.80 5.30 -7.36
N ALA A 192 28.58 4.39 -7.93
CA ALA A 192 28.96 3.14 -7.30
C ALA A 192 30.37 2.76 -7.82
N ASP A 193 31.33 3.64 -7.52
CA ASP A 193 32.75 3.29 -7.45
C ASP A 193 33.09 2.92 -6.01
#